data_AF-A0A4P6YVR7-F1
#
_entry.id   AF-A0A4P6YVR7-F1
#
_cell.length_a   1.000
_cell.length_b   1.000
_cell.length_c   1.000
_cell.angle_alpha   90.00
_cell.angle_beta   90.00
_cell.angle_gamma   90.00
#
_symmetry.space_group_name_H-M   'P 1'
#
loop_
_entity.id
_entity.type
_entity.pdbx_description
1 polymer ?
#
loop_
_entity_poly.entity_id
_entity_poly.type
_entity_poly.pdbx_seq_one_letter_code
_entity_poly.pdbx_strand_id
1 'polypeptide(L)'
;MELLKRMDNHATKNRVRDFLTNELPQLMLVANLSQLDIKSPSFSDMPKGGGDGNSAEDNMTEYMMAREAVIAVRKTMDKIPSMYGTILKASYIDNVQDEFIMDRIGYKPSRYYELKDQAYSWFATAYPKEIIDFRVWLDSENRSKNGVEPE
;
A
#
# COMPACT_ATOMS: atom_id res chain seq x y z
N MET A 1 12.03 -27.64 10.61
CA MET A 1 12.52 -26.69 9.59
C MET A 1 11.33 -26.33 8.73
N GLU A 2 10.66 -25.21 9.02
CA GLU A 2 9.57 -24.74 8.16
C GLU A 2 10.12 -24.44 6.77
N LEU A 3 9.54 -25.08 5.75
CA LEU A 3 9.79 -24.76 4.36
C LEU A 3 9.48 -23.27 4.17
N LEU A 4 10.47 -22.49 3.73
CA LEU A 4 10.30 -21.11 3.31
C LEU A 4 9.10 -21.04 2.35
N LYS A 5 7.94 -20.61 2.84
CA LYS A 5 6.79 -20.34 1.98
C LYS A 5 7.27 -19.32 0.96
N ARG A 6 7.25 -19.69 -0.32
CA ARG A 6 7.72 -18.81 -1.38
C ARG A 6 6.64 -17.75 -1.59
N MET A 7 6.98 -16.49 -1.42
CA MET A 7 6.04 -15.40 -1.69
C MET A 7 5.71 -15.35 -3.19
N ASP A 8 4.43 -15.23 -3.51
CA ASP A 8 3.96 -14.89 -4.84
C ASP A 8 4.18 -13.39 -5.06
N ASN A 9 5.31 -13.06 -5.69
CA ASN A 9 5.67 -11.67 -5.96
C ASN A 9 4.66 -10.97 -6.86
N HIS A 10 4.05 -11.67 -7.81
CA HIS A 10 3.12 -11.05 -8.75
C HIS A 10 1.80 -10.73 -8.04
N ALA A 11 1.22 -11.70 -7.34
CA ALA A 11 -0.01 -11.51 -6.59
C ALA A 11 0.16 -10.46 -5.47
N THR A 12 1.31 -10.46 -4.78
CA THR A 12 1.62 -9.47 -3.73
C THR A 12 1.67 -8.06 -4.29
N LYS A 13 2.38 -7.84 -5.41
CA LYS A 13 2.46 -6.50 -6.04
C LYS A 13 1.10 -6.02 -6.52
N ASN A 14 0.30 -6.89 -7.15
CA ASN A 14 -1.04 -6.54 -7.61
C ASN A 14 -1.94 -6.15 -6.44
N ARG A 15 -1.90 -6.90 -5.32
CA ARG A 15 -2.65 -6.55 -4.12
C ARG A 15 -2.28 -5.17 -3.57
N VAL A 16 -1.00 -4.82 -3.55
CA VAL A 16 -0.55 -3.46 -3.16
C VAL A 16 -1.06 -2.41 -4.14
N ARG A 17 -0.91 -2.65 -5.45
CA ARG A 17 -1.36 -1.72 -6.49
C ARG A 17 -2.86 -1.48 -6.38
N ASP A 18 -3.66 -2.52 -6.26
CA ASP A 18 -5.11 -2.45 -6.20
C ASP A 18 -5.56 -1.70 -4.95
N PHE A 19 -4.95 -1.98 -3.80
CA PHE A 19 -5.19 -1.26 -2.57
C PHE A 19 -4.88 0.23 -2.70
N LEU A 20 -3.67 0.59 -3.18
CA LEU A 20 -3.26 1.99 -3.30
C LEU A 20 -4.10 2.76 -4.35
N THR A 21 -4.60 2.06 -5.37
CA THR A 21 -5.39 2.68 -6.46
C THR A 21 -6.86 2.84 -6.07
N ASN A 22 -7.46 1.83 -5.46
CA ASN A 22 -8.91 1.74 -5.30
C ASN A 22 -9.36 1.92 -3.85
N GLU A 23 -8.65 1.32 -2.90
CA GLU A 23 -9.08 1.29 -1.49
C GLU A 23 -8.57 2.52 -0.72
N LEU A 24 -7.33 2.94 -0.95
CA LEU A 24 -6.74 4.10 -0.29
C LEU A 24 -7.60 5.37 -0.43
N PRO A 25 -8.11 5.74 -1.63
CA PRO A 25 -9.01 6.89 -1.75
C PRO A 25 -10.29 6.75 -0.91
N GLN A 26 -10.84 5.54 -0.80
CA GLN A 26 -12.04 5.29 0.02
C GLN A 26 -11.73 5.45 1.51
N LEU A 27 -10.60 4.90 1.97
CA LEU A 27 -10.14 5.06 3.35
C LEU A 27 -9.89 6.52 3.71
N MET A 28 -9.36 7.32 2.77
CA MET A 28 -9.20 8.76 2.97
C MET A 28 -10.54 9.47 3.14
N LEU A 29 -11.57 9.11 2.35
CA LEU A 29 -12.92 9.65 2.48
C LEU A 29 -13.55 9.29 3.84
N VAL A 30 -13.47 8.02 4.24
CA VAL A 30 -13.97 7.54 5.53
C VAL A 30 -13.27 8.24 6.69
N ALA A 31 -11.94 8.40 6.62
CA ALA A 31 -11.16 9.09 7.63
C ALA A 31 -11.31 10.63 7.62
N ASN A 32 -12.12 11.18 6.69
CA ASN A 32 -12.27 12.61 6.44
C ASN A 32 -10.90 13.31 6.30
N LEU A 33 -9.97 12.67 5.59
CA LEU A 33 -8.62 13.16 5.34
C LEU A 33 -8.49 13.62 3.89
N SER A 34 -8.06 14.87 3.73
CA SER A 34 -7.67 15.39 2.44
C SER A 34 -6.24 15.01 2.08
N GLN A 35 -5.90 15.20 0.81
CA GLN A 35 -4.54 15.06 0.31
C GLN A 35 -3.54 15.98 1.05
N LEU A 36 -3.98 17.16 1.48
CA LEU A 36 -3.14 18.12 2.21
C LEU A 36 -2.83 17.63 3.62
N ASP A 37 -3.79 16.98 4.28
CA ASP A 37 -3.62 16.44 5.63
C ASP A 37 -2.51 15.39 5.66
N ILE A 38 -2.47 14.50 4.66
CA ILE A 38 -1.46 13.43 4.56
C ILE A 38 -0.06 13.98 4.28
N LYS A 39 0.05 15.15 3.65
CA LYS A 39 1.34 15.82 3.38
C LYS A 39 1.84 16.60 4.59
N SER A 40 1.00 16.85 5.59
CA SER A 40 1.37 17.65 6.75
C SER A 40 2.46 16.96 7.60
N PRO A 41 3.48 17.69 8.08
CA PRO A 41 4.44 17.17 9.04
C PRO A 41 3.81 16.68 10.36
N SER A 42 2.64 17.22 10.73
CA SER A 42 1.92 16.89 11.97
C SER A 42 0.87 15.79 11.80
N PHE A 43 0.85 15.08 10.67
CA PHE A 43 -0.18 14.11 10.31
C PHE A 43 -0.38 12.96 11.32
N SER A 44 0.57 12.73 12.24
CA SER A 44 0.57 11.58 13.15
C SER A 44 -0.12 11.77 14.50
N ASP A 45 -0.75 12.93 14.78
CA ASP A 45 -1.43 13.14 16.06
C ASP A 45 -2.73 12.31 16.13
N MET A 46 -2.71 11.25 16.96
CA MET A 46 -3.85 10.37 17.22
C MET A 46 -4.87 11.09 18.13
N PRO A 47 -6.18 11.10 17.79
CA PRO A 47 -7.21 11.41 18.76
C PRO A 47 -7.33 10.25 19.77
N LYS A 48 -7.41 10.57 21.07
CA LYS A 48 -7.86 9.62 22.10
C LYS A 48 -9.40 9.66 22.12
N GLY A 49 -10.02 8.50 21.88
CA GLY A 49 -11.45 8.38 21.59
C GLY A 49 -12.40 8.69 22.75
N GLY A 50 -13.70 8.63 22.43
CA GLY A 50 -14.80 8.59 23.39
C GLY A 50 -16.16 8.64 22.67
N GLY A 51 -17.11 7.80 23.08
CA GLY A 51 -18.53 7.97 22.73
C GLY A 51 -19.32 6.67 22.62
N ASP A 52 -20.16 6.41 23.62
CA ASP A 52 -21.07 5.28 23.75
C ASP A 52 -22.16 5.18 22.65
N GLY A 53 -22.41 3.97 22.15
CA GLY A 53 -23.62 3.57 21.41
C GLY A 53 -23.33 2.82 20.10
N ASN A 54 -23.77 1.55 20.01
CA ASN A 54 -23.50 0.59 18.91
C ASN A 54 -23.35 1.17 17.49
N SER A 55 -24.24 2.05 17.01
CA SER A 55 -24.13 2.60 15.64
C SER A 55 -23.17 3.79 15.51
N ALA A 56 -22.94 4.54 16.59
CA ALA A 56 -21.92 5.58 16.64
C ALA A 56 -20.53 4.98 16.89
N GLU A 57 -20.46 3.92 17.70
CA GLU A 57 -19.24 3.14 17.95
C GLU A 57 -18.75 2.41 16.70
N ASP A 58 -19.64 1.80 15.91
CA ASP A 58 -19.25 1.14 14.65
C ASP A 58 -18.65 2.15 13.65
N ASN A 59 -19.32 3.29 13.46
CA ASN A 59 -18.81 4.37 12.60
C ASN A 59 -17.50 4.98 13.12
N MET A 60 -17.37 5.14 14.44
CA MET A 60 -16.15 5.63 15.07
C MET A 60 -15.00 4.62 14.94
N THR A 61 -15.30 3.33 15.06
CA THR A 61 -14.34 2.24 14.88
C THR A 61 -13.86 2.18 13.44
N GLU A 62 -14.77 2.23 12.47
CA GLU A 62 -14.44 2.27 11.04
C GLU A 62 -13.58 3.50 10.69
N TYR A 63 -13.96 4.68 11.18
CA TYR A 63 -13.19 5.91 11.05
C TYR A 63 -11.76 5.75 11.60
N MET A 64 -11.62 5.20 12.81
CA MET A 64 -10.33 5.01 13.46
C MET A 64 -9.45 4.02 12.67
N MET A 65 -10.00 2.90 12.21
CA MET A 65 -9.28 1.92 11.40
C MET A 65 -8.85 2.52 10.05
N ALA A 66 -9.74 3.26 9.38
CA ALA A 66 -9.43 3.92 8.12
C ALA A 66 -8.31 4.96 8.30
N ARG A 67 -8.39 5.78 9.35
CA ARG A 67 -7.36 6.77 9.66
C ARG A 67 -6.01 6.11 10.00
N GLU A 68 -6.02 5.04 10.78
CA GLU A 68 -4.82 4.26 11.09
C GLU A 68 -4.17 3.68 9.82
N ALA A 69 -4.97 3.11 8.93
CA ALA A 69 -4.49 2.59 7.65
C ALA A 69 -3.86 3.69 6.78
N VAL A 70 -4.51 4.84 6.60
CA VAL A 70 -3.95 5.96 5.81
C VAL A 70 -2.64 6.49 6.45
N ILE A 71 -2.57 6.58 7.77
CA ILE A 71 -1.33 6.95 8.49
C ILE A 71 -0.23 5.92 8.24
N ALA A 72 -0.56 4.63 8.29
CA ALA A 72 0.39 3.55 8.03
C ALA A 72 0.89 3.58 6.57
N VAL A 73 0.04 3.89 5.59
CA VAL A 73 0.45 4.08 4.19
C VAL A 73 1.53 5.14 4.09
N ARG A 74 1.29 6.32 4.67
CA ARG A 74 2.26 7.42 4.60
C ARG A 74 3.57 7.06 5.29
N LYS A 75 3.51 6.54 6.51
CA LYS A 75 4.69 6.10 7.27
C LYS A 75 5.47 5.01 6.53
N THR A 76 4.78 4.10 5.84
CA THR A 76 5.42 3.03 5.05
C THR A 76 6.19 3.62 3.88
N MET A 77 5.58 4.55 3.13
CA MET A 77 6.26 5.24 2.02
C MET A 77 7.46 6.07 2.46
N ASP A 78 7.45 6.58 3.70
CA ASP A 78 8.59 7.33 4.27
C ASP A 78 9.71 6.41 4.83
N LYS A 79 9.40 5.15 5.17
CA LYS A 79 10.37 4.16 5.69
C LYS A 79 11.11 3.38 4.60
N ILE A 80 10.48 3.13 3.46
CA ILE A 80 11.11 2.38 2.35
C ILE A 80 12.20 3.23 1.67
N PRO A 81 13.12 2.64 0.87
CA PRO A 81 14.18 3.42 0.25
C PRO A 81 13.64 4.59 -0.57
N SER A 82 14.29 5.76 -0.43
CA SER A 82 13.75 7.06 -0.83
C SER A 82 13.20 7.13 -2.26
N MET A 83 13.90 6.51 -3.22
CA MET A 83 13.47 6.46 -4.62
C MET A 83 12.09 5.80 -4.78
N TYR A 84 11.88 4.63 -4.16
CA TYR A 84 10.63 3.88 -4.24
C TYR A 84 9.49 4.60 -3.49
N GLY A 85 9.79 5.11 -2.30
CA GLY A 85 8.86 5.94 -1.53
C GLY A 85 8.43 7.20 -2.27
N THR A 86 9.34 7.84 -3.00
CA THR A 86 9.06 9.03 -3.82
C THR A 86 8.14 8.70 -4.98
N ILE A 87 8.37 7.58 -5.70
CA ILE A 87 7.49 7.14 -6.78
C ILE A 87 6.07 6.91 -6.25
N LEU A 88 5.92 6.16 -5.15
CA LEU A 88 4.60 5.85 -4.60
C LEU A 88 3.89 7.10 -4.06
N LYS A 89 4.60 7.99 -3.37
CA LYS A 89 4.04 9.28 -2.92
C LYS A 89 3.58 10.12 -4.10
N ALA A 90 4.41 10.25 -5.13
CA ALA A 90 4.06 11.03 -6.31
C ALA A 90 2.80 10.48 -7.01
N SER A 91 2.73 9.16 -7.21
CA SER A 91 1.58 8.53 -7.87
C SER A 91 0.29 8.58 -7.04
N TYR A 92 0.35 8.24 -5.74
CA TYR A 92 -0.86 7.94 -4.96
C TYR A 92 -1.22 8.99 -3.92
N ILE A 93 -0.24 9.74 -3.42
CA ILE A 93 -0.49 10.82 -2.47
C ILE A 93 -0.56 12.15 -3.21
N ASP A 94 0.31 12.38 -4.20
CA ASP A 94 0.33 13.61 -4.98
C ASP A 94 -0.61 13.56 -6.19
N ASN A 95 -1.12 12.37 -6.56
CA ASN A 95 -1.96 12.13 -7.75
C ASN A 95 -1.31 12.66 -9.05
N VAL A 96 0.02 12.56 -9.14
CA VAL A 96 0.77 12.95 -10.34
C VAL A 96 0.73 11.79 -11.33
N GLN A 97 0.40 12.08 -12.60
CA GLN A 97 0.43 11.05 -13.63
C GLN A 97 1.85 10.55 -13.87
N ASP A 98 1.95 9.27 -14.23
CA ASP A 98 3.23 8.57 -14.37
C ASP A 98 4.15 9.26 -15.40
N GLU A 99 3.60 9.84 -16.46
CA GLU A 99 4.33 10.62 -17.47
C GLU A 99 5.11 11.79 -16.85
N PHE A 100 4.45 12.58 -15.99
CA PHE A 100 5.11 13.70 -15.32
C PHE A 100 6.11 13.25 -14.26
N ILE A 101 5.85 12.11 -13.61
CA ILE A 101 6.82 11.53 -12.66
C ILE A 101 8.07 11.09 -13.40
N MET A 102 7.92 10.40 -14.53
CA MET A 102 9.02 9.95 -15.39
C MET A 102 9.88 11.11 -15.86
N ASP A 103 9.25 12.18 -16.34
CA ASP A 103 9.95 13.40 -16.77
C ASP A 103 10.75 14.04 -15.63
N ARG A 104 10.15 14.09 -14.43
CA ARG A 104 10.79 14.70 -13.25
C ARG A 104 12.00 13.93 -12.74
N ILE A 105 11.97 12.60 -12.82
CA ILE A 105 13.07 11.74 -12.32
C ILE A 105 14.04 11.30 -13.43
N GLY A 106 13.74 11.62 -14.69
CA GLY A 106 14.60 11.37 -15.84
C GLY A 106 14.69 9.90 -16.25
N TYR A 107 13.68 9.07 -15.94
CA TYR A 107 13.66 7.66 -16.34
C TYR A 107 12.75 7.41 -17.53
N LYS A 108 13.22 6.54 -18.43
CA LYS A 108 12.40 6.01 -19.54
C LYS A 108 11.28 5.11 -18.99
N PRO A 109 10.18 4.91 -19.74
CA PRO A 109 9.03 4.11 -19.29
C PRO A 109 9.38 2.73 -18.75
N SER A 110 10.16 1.93 -19.48
CA SER A 110 10.55 0.58 -19.03
C SER A 110 11.24 0.61 -17.66
N ARG A 111 12.21 1.51 -17.46
CA ARG A 111 12.91 1.62 -16.17
C ARG A 111 12.01 2.14 -15.07
N TYR A 112 11.12 3.09 -15.38
CA TYR A 112 10.17 3.61 -14.42
C TYR A 112 9.22 2.54 -13.90
N TYR A 113 8.59 1.78 -14.80
CA TYR A 113 7.64 0.74 -14.40
C TYR A 113 8.33 -0.39 -13.62
N GLU A 114 9.56 -0.77 -13.96
CA GLU A 114 10.36 -1.69 -13.13
C GLU A 114 10.56 -1.18 -11.71
N LEU A 115 10.90 0.11 -11.56
CA LEU A 115 11.10 0.73 -10.25
C LEU A 115 9.80 0.83 -9.46
N LYS A 116 8.69 1.18 -10.12
CA LYS A 116 7.35 1.22 -9.51
C LYS A 116 6.92 -0.16 -9.03
N ASP A 117 7.20 -1.20 -9.82
CA ASP A 117 6.97 -2.59 -9.45
C ASP A 117 7.77 -3.03 -8.22
N GLN A 118 9.04 -2.64 -8.16
CA GLN A 118 9.89 -2.88 -7.00
C GLN A 118 9.39 -2.10 -5.77
N ALA A 119 8.85 -0.90 -5.98
CA ALA A 119 8.28 -0.10 -4.92
C ALA A 119 7.10 -0.81 -4.24
N TYR A 120 6.24 -1.49 -5.00
CA TYR A 120 5.18 -2.32 -4.42
C TYR A 120 5.71 -3.46 -3.55
N SER A 121 6.79 -4.13 -3.96
CA SER A 121 7.42 -5.17 -3.15
C SER A 121 8.01 -4.63 -1.84
N TRP A 122 8.66 -3.47 -1.89
CA TRP A 122 9.15 -2.77 -0.70
C TRP A 122 8.00 -2.38 0.23
N PHE A 123 6.90 -1.86 -0.34
CA PHE A 123 5.71 -1.48 0.40
C PHE A 123 5.07 -2.67 1.11
N ALA A 124 4.82 -3.79 0.41
CA ALA A 124 4.27 -5.01 1.02
C ALA A 124 5.15 -5.58 2.14
N THR A 125 6.47 -5.37 2.04
CA THR A 125 7.42 -5.81 3.05
C THR A 125 7.38 -4.89 4.28
N ALA A 126 7.26 -3.58 4.08
CA ALA A 126 7.35 -2.60 5.17
C ALA A 126 6.01 -2.27 5.84
N TYR A 127 4.88 -2.53 5.18
CA TYR A 127 3.56 -2.21 5.73
C TYR A 127 3.24 -3.06 6.98
N PRO A 128 2.62 -2.48 8.04
CA PRO A 128 2.26 -3.22 9.24
C PRO A 128 1.25 -4.34 8.95
N LYS A 129 1.67 -5.59 9.21
CA LYS A 129 0.85 -6.79 8.97
C LYS A 129 -0.38 -6.87 9.87
N GLU A 130 -0.32 -6.24 11.04
CA GLU A 130 -1.42 -6.09 11.99
C GLU A 130 -2.56 -5.22 11.45
N ILE A 131 -2.30 -4.35 10.46
CA ILE A 131 -3.31 -3.56 9.78
C ILE A 131 -3.76 -4.30 8.51
N ILE A 132 -2.84 -4.55 7.57
CA ILE A 132 -3.10 -5.32 6.34
C ILE A 132 -1.83 -6.10 5.99
N ASP A 133 -1.95 -7.43 5.87
CA ASP A 133 -0.89 -8.22 5.24
C ASP A 133 -1.11 -8.28 3.71
N PHE A 134 -0.19 -7.64 2.98
CA PHE A 134 -0.20 -7.65 1.53
C PHE A 134 0.44 -8.90 0.93
N ARG A 135 1.17 -9.69 1.71
CA ARG A 135 2.01 -10.78 1.20
C ARG A 135 1.14 -11.99 0.89
N VAL A 136 1.19 -12.40 -0.38
CA VAL A 136 0.54 -13.63 -0.84
C VAL A 136 1.59 -14.73 -0.88
N TRP A 137 1.28 -15.88 -0.30
CA TRP A 137 2.18 -17.03 -0.25
C TRP A 137 1.76 -18.05 -1.29
N LEU A 138 2.72 -18.57 -2.05
CA LEU A 138 2.47 -19.72 -2.92
C LEU A 138 2.23 -20.93 -2.04
N ASP A 139 0.99 -21.42 -1.98
CA ASP A 139 0.71 -22.71 -1.39
C ASP A 139 1.38 -23.82 -2.20
N SER A 140 1.87 -24.84 -1.49
CA SER A 140 2.47 -26.04 -2.10
C SER A 140 1.51 -26.78 -3.05
N GLU A 141 0.20 -26.56 -2.92
CA GLU A 141 -0.83 -27.24 -3.73
C GLU A 141 -1.05 -26.64 -5.12
N ASN A 142 -0.60 -25.41 -5.39
CA ASN A 142 -0.86 -24.74 -6.67
C ASN A 142 0.21 -24.99 -7.74
N ARG A 143 1.25 -25.80 -7.45
CA ARG A 143 2.23 -26.24 -8.47
C ARG A 143 1.68 -27.28 -9.44
N SER A 144 0.55 -27.94 -9.13
CA SER A 144 0.00 -28.99 -9.99
C SER A 144 -0.86 -28.47 -11.16
N LYS A 145 -1.21 -27.17 -11.22
CA LYS A 145 -2.12 -26.65 -12.26
C LYS A 145 -1.45 -25.89 -13.41
N ASN A 146 -0.16 -25.57 -13.30
CA ASN A 146 0.59 -24.86 -14.35
C ASN A 146 1.88 -25.60 -14.75
N GLY A 147 1.88 -26.93 -14.65
CA GLY A 147 2.88 -27.77 -15.31
C GLY A 147 2.53 -27.90 -16.78
N VAL A 148 3.02 -26.96 -17.59
CA VAL A 148 3.25 -27.18 -19.02
C VAL A 148 4.09 -28.44 -19.14
N GLU A 149 3.54 -29.48 -19.78
CA GLU A 149 4.32 -30.62 -20.27
C GLU A 149 5.29 -30.10 -21.35
N PRO A 150 6.61 -30.32 -21.22
CA PRO A 150 7.50 -30.29 -22.36
C PRO A 150 7.75 -31.72 -22.85
N GLU A 151 7.24 -31.97 -24.07
CA GLU A 151 7.57 -33.01 -25.07
C GLU A 151 7.46 -34.49 -24.69
#